data_AF-A0A535ZRK0-F1
#
_entry.id   AF-A0A535ZRK0-F1
#
_cell.length_a   1.000
_cell.length_b   1.000
_cell.length_c   1.000
_cell.angle_alpha   90.00
_cell.angle_beta   90.00
_cell.angle_gamma   90.00
#
_symmetry.space_group_name_H-M   'P 1'
#
loop_
_entity.id
_entity.type
_entity.pdbx_description
1 polymer ?
#
loop_
_entity_poly.entity_id
_entity_poly.type
_entity_poly.pdbx_seq_one_letter_code
_entity_poly.pdbx_strand_id
1 'polypeptide(L)'
;MSREVTSVQADSPIALAAREMHARGFKRLPVVDAEGRLVGIVSRGDLLKVFLRSDNELRAEIRRILDHAERTLGGSALSPFVTGGVVELTGTFNKKNQLEATLRAVAGVDGVVGIRNRMVYETDAAEFLSLSV
;
A
#
# COMPACT_ATOMS: atom_id res chain seq x y z
N MET A 1 -0.15 -19.76 -35.62
CA MET A 1 -0.53 -19.90 -34.20
C MET A 1 0.71 -20.27 -33.40
N SER A 2 0.95 -19.63 -32.25
CA SER A 2 2.05 -20.03 -31.35
C SER A 2 1.63 -21.27 -30.56
N ARG A 3 2.55 -22.23 -30.43
CA ARG A 3 2.32 -23.49 -29.70
C ARG A 3 2.62 -23.36 -28.20
N GLU A 4 3.31 -22.28 -27.81
CA GLU A 4 3.57 -21.92 -26.41
C GLU A 4 2.95 -20.56 -26.10
N VAL A 5 2.04 -20.55 -25.14
CA VAL A 5 1.39 -19.34 -24.65
C VAL A 5 1.76 -19.21 -23.18
N THR A 6 2.50 -18.15 -22.84
CA THR A 6 2.80 -17.83 -21.44
C THR A 6 1.53 -17.32 -20.76
N SER A 7 1.11 -17.97 -19.67
CA SER A 7 -0.04 -17.60 -18.83
C SER A 7 0.39 -17.41 -17.38
N VAL A 8 -0.49 -16.85 -16.56
CA VAL A 8 -0.35 -16.75 -15.10
C VAL A 8 -1.53 -17.42 -14.41
N GLN A 9 -1.33 -17.90 -13.18
CA GLN A 9 -2.40 -18.49 -12.37
C GLN A 9 -3.31 -17.39 -11.81
N ALA A 10 -4.59 -17.68 -11.62
CA ALA A 10 -5.60 -16.73 -11.13
C ALA A 10 -5.30 -16.19 -9.72
N ASP A 11 -4.58 -16.95 -8.92
CA ASP A 11 -4.13 -16.61 -7.56
C ASP A 11 -2.71 -16.00 -7.53
N SER A 12 -2.05 -15.85 -8.69
CA SER A 12 -0.71 -15.29 -8.76
C SER A 12 -0.69 -13.83 -8.31
N PRO A 13 0.32 -13.41 -7.53
CA PRO A 13 0.50 -12.00 -7.20
C PRO A 13 0.58 -11.13 -8.45
N ILE A 14 -0.06 -9.96 -8.42
CA ILE A 14 -0.08 -9.05 -9.57
C ILE A 14 1.33 -8.61 -10.02
N ALA A 15 2.26 -8.52 -9.06
CA ALA A 15 3.66 -8.24 -9.33
C ALA A 15 4.34 -9.32 -10.21
N LEU A 16 3.91 -10.58 -10.09
CA LEU A 16 4.41 -11.66 -10.94
C LEU A 16 3.94 -11.47 -12.40
N ALA A 17 2.65 -11.19 -12.59
CA ALA A 17 2.11 -10.89 -13.93
C ALA A 17 2.80 -9.67 -14.55
N ALA A 18 3.08 -8.63 -13.76
CA ALA A 18 3.84 -7.47 -14.19
C ALA A 18 5.27 -7.83 -14.63
N ARG A 19 5.96 -8.66 -13.85
CA ARG A 19 7.32 -9.14 -14.16
C ARG A 19 7.34 -9.96 -15.45
N GLU A 20 6.43 -10.91 -15.62
CA GLU A 20 6.34 -11.72 -16.85
C GLU A 20 6.04 -10.86 -18.09
N MET A 21 5.12 -9.90 -17.98
CA MET A 21 4.84 -8.94 -19.05
C MET A 21 6.08 -8.12 -19.42
N HIS A 22 6.82 -7.64 -18.42
CA HIS A 22 8.02 -6.84 -18.64
C HIS A 22 9.15 -7.68 -19.27
N ALA A 23 9.48 -8.81 -18.66
CA ALA A 23 10.59 -9.67 -19.06
C ALA A 23 10.43 -10.21 -20.49
N ARG A 24 9.20 -10.50 -20.91
CA ARG A 24 8.91 -11.08 -22.23
C ARG A 24 8.35 -10.08 -23.24
N GLY A 25 8.21 -8.81 -22.88
CA GLY A 25 7.64 -7.76 -23.73
C GLY A 25 6.14 -7.94 -24.03
N PHE A 26 5.42 -8.74 -23.24
CA PHE A 26 4.01 -8.98 -23.46
C PHE A 26 3.15 -7.82 -22.95
N LYS A 27 2.14 -7.44 -23.75
CA LYS A 27 1.19 -6.39 -23.36
C LYS A 27 0.04 -6.94 -22.51
N ARG A 28 -0.20 -8.24 -22.60
CA ARG A 28 -1.32 -8.98 -21.99
C ARG A 28 -0.87 -10.40 -21.69
N LEU A 29 -1.44 -10.99 -20.64
CA LEU A 29 -1.25 -12.39 -20.27
C LEU A 29 -2.62 -13.06 -20.09
N PRO A 30 -2.82 -14.27 -20.61
CA PRO A 30 -3.94 -15.11 -20.22
C PRO A 30 -3.81 -15.50 -18.75
N VAL A 31 -4.94 -15.52 -18.05
CA VAL A 31 -5.05 -15.98 -16.67
C VAL A 31 -5.74 -17.34 -16.68
N VAL A 32 -5.14 -18.33 -16.02
CA VAL A 32 -5.66 -19.70 -15.94
C VAL A 32 -5.99 -20.09 -14.50
N ASP A 33 -6.94 -21.00 -14.31
CA ASP A 33 -7.19 -21.63 -13.00
C ASP A 33 -6.19 -22.75 -12.69
N ALA A 34 -6.37 -23.40 -11.52
CA ALA A 34 -5.53 -24.49 -11.05
C ALA A 34 -5.54 -25.72 -11.99
N GLU A 35 -6.62 -25.91 -12.77
CA GLU A 35 -6.72 -26.96 -13.78
C GLU A 35 -6.15 -26.53 -15.15
N GLY A 36 -5.59 -25.33 -15.24
CA GLY A 36 -4.99 -24.78 -16.47
C GLY A 36 -6.01 -24.24 -17.48
N ARG A 37 -7.28 -24.09 -17.09
CA ARG A 37 -8.33 -23.55 -17.97
C ARG A 37 -8.26 -22.03 -18.01
N LEU A 38 -8.42 -21.45 -19.20
CA LEU A 38 -8.45 -20.00 -19.38
C LEU A 38 -9.66 -19.40 -18.66
N VAL A 39 -9.41 -18.53 -17.68
CA VAL A 39 -10.45 -17.82 -16.94
C VAL A 39 -10.48 -16.32 -17.23
N GLY A 40 -9.45 -15.76 -17.88
CA GLY A 40 -9.45 -14.35 -18.24
C GLY A 40 -8.19 -13.87 -18.93
N ILE A 41 -8.10 -12.55 -19.11
CA ILE A 41 -6.92 -11.86 -19.66
C ILE A 41 -6.62 -10.66 -18.78
N VAL A 42 -5.37 -10.48 -18.38
CA VAL A 42 -4.88 -9.28 -17.72
C VAL A 42 -4.00 -8.50 -18.69
N SER A 43 -4.20 -7.18 -18.78
CA SER A 43 -3.35 -6.29 -19.56
C SER A 43 -2.44 -5.44 -18.67
N ARG A 44 -1.37 -4.89 -19.24
CA ARG A 44 -0.54 -3.90 -18.54
C ARG A 44 -1.33 -2.69 -18.04
N GLY A 45 -2.39 -2.29 -18.76
CA GLY A 45 -3.28 -1.23 -18.30
C GLY A 45 -4.08 -1.63 -17.06
N ASP A 46 -4.45 -2.91 -16.95
CA ASP A 46 -5.14 -3.44 -15.76
C ASP A 46 -4.18 -3.54 -14.56
N LEU A 47 -2.90 -3.83 -14.79
CA LEU A 47 -1.88 -3.75 -13.75
C LEU A 47 -1.72 -2.31 -13.23
N LEU A 48 -1.82 -1.32 -14.12
CA LEU A 48 -1.76 0.09 -13.75
C LEU A 48 -2.99 0.54 -12.96
N LYS A 49 -4.19 -0.04 -13.21
CA LYS A 49 -5.41 0.34 -12.49
C LYS A 49 -5.31 0.16 -10.98
N VAL A 50 -4.51 -0.79 -10.50
CA VAL A 50 -4.23 -0.94 -9.05
C VAL A 50 -3.48 0.28 -8.48
N PHE A 51 -2.73 0.99 -9.32
CA PHE A 51 -2.07 2.26 -9.01
C PHE A 51 -2.90 3.50 -9.41
N LEU A 52 -4.06 3.35 -10.06
CA LEU A 52 -4.89 4.48 -10.51
C LEU A 52 -5.92 4.93 -9.48
N ARG A 53 -5.94 4.36 -8.27
CA ARG A 53 -6.64 5.01 -7.17
C ARG A 53 -5.98 6.36 -6.93
N SER A 54 -6.78 7.42 -6.95
CA SER A 54 -6.23 8.75 -6.77
C SER A 54 -5.61 8.87 -5.38
N ASP A 55 -4.53 9.64 -5.24
CA ASP A 55 -3.94 9.95 -3.94
C ASP A 55 -4.99 10.51 -2.96
N ASN A 56 -6.03 11.16 -3.48
CA ASN A 56 -7.17 11.65 -2.70
C ASN A 56 -8.01 10.52 -2.11
N GLU A 57 -8.31 9.47 -2.89
CA GLU A 57 -9.03 8.29 -2.40
C GLU A 57 -8.22 7.52 -1.36
N LEU A 58 -6.92 7.30 -1.64
CA LEU A 58 -6.01 6.68 -0.68
C LEU A 58 -5.97 7.48 0.62
N ARG A 59 -5.81 8.81 0.52
CA ARG A 59 -5.78 9.69 1.68
C ARG A 59 -7.06 9.60 2.50
N ALA A 60 -8.23 9.60 1.85
CA ALA A 60 -9.52 9.50 2.54
C ALA A 60 -9.67 8.16 3.27
N GLU A 61 -9.22 7.07 2.67
CA GLU A 61 -9.22 5.75 3.30
C GLU A 61 -8.24 5.64 4.47
N ILE A 62 -7.00 6.06 4.27
CA ILE A 62 -5.97 6.04 5.31
C ILE A 62 -6.40 6.95 6.46
N ARG A 63 -7.04 8.10 6.19
CA ARG A 63 -7.54 8.97 7.25
C ARG A 63 -8.53 8.25 8.15
N ARG A 64 -9.43 7.41 7.62
CA ARG A 64 -10.33 6.58 8.44
C ARG A 64 -9.58 5.62 9.38
N ILE A 65 -8.46 5.04 8.93
CA ILE A 65 -7.61 4.18 9.76
C ILE A 65 -6.95 5.00 10.88
N LEU A 66 -6.45 6.20 10.54
CA LEU A 66 -5.81 7.09 11.52
C LEU A 66 -6.82 7.64 12.54
N ASP A 67 -8.04 8.02 12.10
CA ASP A 67 -9.15 8.41 12.98
C ASP A 67 -9.50 7.31 13.99
N HIS A 68 -9.41 6.05 13.57
CA HIS A 68 -9.59 4.92 14.47
C HIS A 68 -8.44 4.82 15.46
N ALA A 69 -7.19 4.90 14.99
CA ALA A 69 -6.01 4.82 15.83
C ALA A 69 -5.93 5.95 16.87
N GLU A 70 -6.36 7.16 16.53
CA GLU A 70 -6.46 8.29 17.49
C GLU A 70 -7.44 7.97 18.63
N ARG A 71 -8.56 7.31 18.30
CA ARG A 71 -9.61 6.98 19.29
C ARG A 71 -9.31 5.75 20.12
N THR A 72 -8.54 4.79 19.61
CA THR A 72 -8.41 3.45 20.22
C THR A 72 -6.97 3.02 20.50
N LEU A 73 -5.99 3.62 19.84
CA LEU A 73 -4.59 3.19 19.87
C LEU A 73 -3.62 4.29 20.36
N GLY A 74 -4.12 5.34 21.03
CA GLY A 74 -3.26 6.36 21.64
C GLY A 74 -2.39 7.10 20.63
N GLY A 75 -2.88 7.30 19.40
CA GLY A 75 -2.27 8.22 18.46
C GLY A 75 -2.79 9.63 18.65
N SER A 76 -1.97 10.64 18.34
CA SER A 76 -2.39 12.05 18.41
C SER A 76 -1.86 12.84 17.22
N ALA A 77 -2.73 13.70 16.67
CA ALA A 77 -2.48 14.53 15.50
C ALA A 77 -1.94 13.75 14.29
N LEU A 78 -2.52 12.58 14.02
CA LEU A 78 -2.08 11.70 12.94
C LEU A 78 -2.51 12.28 11.58
N SER A 79 -1.58 12.42 10.64
CA SER A 79 -1.90 12.95 9.31
C SER A 79 -1.25 12.11 8.21
N PRO A 80 -2.01 11.79 7.13
CA PRO A 80 -1.46 11.16 5.94
C PRO A 80 -1.22 12.18 4.81
N PHE A 81 -0.02 12.19 4.27
CA PHE A 81 0.28 12.79 2.97
C PHE A 81 0.51 11.67 1.95
N VAL A 82 -0.18 11.73 0.81
CA VAL A 82 -0.08 10.69 -0.22
C VAL A 82 0.41 11.32 -1.51
N THR A 83 1.43 10.72 -2.11
CA THR A 83 1.99 11.14 -3.40
C THR A 83 2.39 9.90 -4.20
N GLY A 84 1.68 9.62 -5.28
CA GLY A 84 1.91 8.45 -6.13
C GLY A 84 1.81 7.13 -5.37
N GLY A 85 0.85 7.02 -4.44
CA GLY A 85 0.69 5.83 -3.60
C GLY A 85 1.73 5.65 -2.48
N VAL A 86 2.71 6.56 -2.34
CA VAL A 86 3.60 6.61 -1.18
C VAL A 86 2.93 7.43 -0.08
N VAL A 87 2.77 6.82 1.09
CA VAL A 87 2.12 7.43 2.25
C VAL A 87 3.19 7.93 3.21
N GLU A 88 3.19 9.21 3.48
CA GLU A 88 3.93 9.77 4.58
C GLU A 88 2.99 9.97 5.78
N LEU A 89 3.42 9.44 6.92
CA LEU A 89 2.65 9.46 8.16
C LEU A 89 3.37 10.34 9.18
N THR A 90 2.68 11.37 9.67
CA THR A 90 3.14 12.27 10.73
C THR A 90 2.20 12.24 11.92
N GLY A 91 2.69 12.61 13.10
CA GLY A 91 1.92 12.62 14.35
C GLY A 91 2.70 11.96 15.47
N THR A 92 2.00 11.59 16.54
CA THR A 92 2.61 10.98 17.71
C THR A 92 1.89 9.71 18.13
N PHE A 93 2.65 8.79 18.73
CA PHE A 93 2.13 7.60 19.38
C PHE A 93 2.76 7.41 20.76
N ASN A 94 1.93 6.98 21.70
CA ASN A 94 2.33 6.83 23.09
C ASN A 94 3.03 5.47 23.33
N LYS A 95 2.79 4.49 22.46
CA LYS A 95 3.43 3.16 22.51
C LYS A 95 3.84 2.65 21.12
N LYS A 96 5.00 2.00 21.05
CA LYS A 96 5.55 1.43 19.80
C LYS A 96 4.68 0.35 19.17
N ASN A 97 4.11 -0.55 19.96
CA ASN A 97 3.25 -1.63 19.45
C ASN A 97 1.98 -1.10 18.75
N GLN A 98 1.44 0.02 19.22
CA GLN A 98 0.28 0.69 18.64
C GLN A 98 0.63 1.31 17.28
N LEU A 99 1.75 2.04 17.21
CA LEU A 99 2.27 2.55 15.93
C LEU A 99 2.45 1.42 14.91
N GLU A 100 3.09 0.32 15.31
CA GLU A 100 3.32 -0.82 14.41
C GLU A 100 2.01 -1.45 13.91
N ALA A 101 0.97 -1.52 14.76
CA ALA A 101 -0.34 -1.98 14.35
C ALA A 101 -0.98 -1.05 13.30
N THR A 102 -0.89 0.27 13.50
CA THR A 102 -1.38 1.26 12.53
C THR A 102 -0.59 1.19 11.21
N LEU A 103 0.73 1.09 11.26
CA LEU A 103 1.57 0.96 10.05
C LEU A 103 1.21 -0.28 9.24
N ARG A 104 0.96 -1.42 9.91
CA ARG A 104 0.50 -2.64 9.24
C ARG A 104 -0.87 -2.45 8.58
N ALA A 105 -1.81 -1.80 9.26
CA ALA A 105 -3.13 -1.53 8.70
C ALA A 105 -3.04 -0.63 7.45
N VAL A 106 -2.22 0.42 7.48
CA VAL A 106 -2.01 1.31 6.33
C VAL A 106 -1.31 0.58 5.18
N ALA A 107 -0.33 -0.27 5.46
CA ALA A 107 0.36 -1.05 4.43
C ALA A 107 -0.55 -2.07 3.73
N GLY A 108 -1.65 -2.48 4.38
CA GLY A 108 -2.65 -3.36 3.81
C GLY A 108 -3.70 -2.66 2.95
N VAL A 109 -3.66 -1.32 2.82
CA VAL A 109 -4.60 -0.58 1.97
C VAL A 109 -4.20 -0.74 0.50
N ASP A 110 -5.14 -1.22 -0.31
CA ASP A 110 -4.97 -1.33 -1.76
C ASP A 110 -4.60 0.02 -2.38
N GLY A 111 -3.43 0.05 -3.03
CA GLY A 111 -2.84 1.24 -3.66
C GLY A 111 -1.66 1.83 -2.88
N VAL A 112 -1.42 1.42 -1.63
CA VAL A 112 -0.23 1.85 -0.88
C VAL A 112 1.01 1.10 -1.39
N VAL A 113 1.97 1.86 -1.92
CA VAL A 113 3.21 1.34 -2.51
C VAL A 113 4.38 1.42 -1.53
N GLY A 114 4.30 2.33 -0.57
CA GLY A 114 5.31 2.47 0.47
C GLY A 114 4.86 3.42 1.58
N ILE A 115 5.53 3.32 2.73
CA ILE A 115 5.25 4.17 3.88
C ILE A 115 6.54 4.87 4.33
N ARG A 116 6.48 6.20 4.46
CA ARG A 116 7.49 7.01 5.14
C ARG A 116 6.98 7.38 6.52
N ASN A 117 7.57 6.77 7.54
CA ASN A 117 7.21 7.04 8.93
C ASN A 117 7.99 8.26 9.45
N ARG A 118 7.27 9.35 9.76
CA ARG A 118 7.79 10.55 10.45
C ARG A 118 7.11 10.76 11.80
N MET A 119 6.62 9.70 12.42
CA MET A 119 5.98 9.74 13.74
C MET A 119 7.00 9.96 14.85
N VAL A 120 6.62 10.73 15.86
CA VAL A 120 7.43 11.00 17.05
C VAL A 120 6.82 10.26 18.26
N TYR A 121 7.66 9.80 19.19
CA TYR A 121 7.18 9.16 20.42
C TYR A 121 6.98 10.20 21.51
N GLU A 122 5.90 10.06 22.29
CA GLU A 122 5.56 11.02 23.35
C GLU A 122 6.63 11.07 24.46
N THR A 123 7.44 10.00 24.63
CA THR A 123 8.60 9.99 25.53
C THR A 123 9.79 10.84 25.02
N ASP A 124 9.80 11.22 23.75
CA ASP A 124 10.80 12.09 23.11
C ASP A 124 10.36 13.56 23.05
N ALA A 125 9.06 13.83 23.26
CA ALA A 125 8.52 15.19 23.27
C ALA A 125 8.98 16.02 24.49
N ALA A 126 9.45 15.34 25.55
CA ALA A 126 10.01 15.99 26.73
C ALA A 126 11.40 16.61 26.48
N GLU A 127 12.18 16.10 25.51
CA GLU A 127 13.49 16.69 25.17
C GLU A 127 13.35 17.95 24.31
N PHE A 128 12.34 18.01 23.42
CA PHE A 128 12.14 19.16 22.52
C PHE A 128 11.65 20.44 23.19
N LEU A 129 10.95 20.34 24.33
CA LEU A 129 10.49 21.52 25.09
C LEU A 129 11.55 22.10 26.05
N SER A 130 12.74 21.48 26.16
CA SER A 130 13.83 21.97 27.02
C SER A 130 14.82 22.90 26.31
N LEU A 131 14.77 23.01 24.98
CA LEU A 131 15.70 23.82 24.17
C LEU A 131 15.13 25.15 23.66
N SER A 132 13.94 25.54 24.12
CA SER A 132 13.38 26.89 23.87
C SER A 132 13.24 27.67 25.17
N VAL A 133 14.37 28.03 25.78
CA VAL A 133 14.46 29.12 26.78
C VAL A 133 15.54 30.09 26.33
#